data_AF-A0AAD7VWM6-F1
#
_entry.id   AF-A0AAD7VWM6-F1
#
_cell.length_a   1.000
_cell.length_b   1.000
_cell.length_c   1.000
_cell.angle_alpha   90.00
_cell.angle_beta   90.00
_cell.angle_gamma   90.00
#
_symmetry.space_group_name_H-M   'P 1'
#
loop_
_entity.id
_entity.type
_entity.pdbx_description
1 polymer ?
#
loop_
_entity_poly.entity_id
_entity_poly.type
_entity_poly.pdbx_seq_one_letter_code
_entity_poly.pdbx_strand_id
1 'polypeptide(L)'
;MSDVFAQIGLTDLFEACTASSAFIQQLAAVQIPDSAFNEWLFQDFIFVRAFAHFLASTISSVPNDQKFAFLSDTLRGGFDVLTEEMRIFKEKAGDRGVALPELPPFSASLEAELAVDGAHLLAGLRQDIPKFSQFNDAYCTFLAVDLGAKSSSTFAERIAVLWAAEIVYLTAFKFVLSSEKFQADAGESVKGFMEWWGGNPAFDAYVETLSVAVRLVLETETEDGKEIVKRSIEKVLDLEVQFWDGSLSAAE
;
A
#
# COMPACT_ATOMS: atom_id res chain seq x y z
N MET A 1 -2.39 17.16 4.35
CA MET A 1 -2.31 15.97 3.48
C MET A 1 -3.05 16.16 2.15
N SER A 2 -4.28 16.71 2.12
CA SER A 2 -5.03 16.94 0.87
C SER A 2 -4.37 17.90 -0.12
N ASP A 3 -3.43 18.74 0.31
CA ASP A 3 -2.86 19.78 -0.55
C ASP A 3 -2.03 19.22 -1.73
N VAL A 4 -1.39 18.05 -1.57
CA VAL A 4 -0.59 17.46 -2.65
C VAL A 4 -1.48 17.03 -3.80
N PHE A 5 -2.57 16.29 -3.53
CA PHE A 5 -3.52 15.88 -4.56
C PHE A 5 -4.21 17.06 -5.23
N ALA A 6 -4.54 18.11 -4.47
CA ALA A 6 -5.09 19.34 -5.03
C ALA A 6 -4.08 20.04 -5.95
N GLN A 7 -2.80 20.10 -5.57
CA GLN A 7 -1.73 20.72 -6.36
C GLN A 7 -1.52 20.01 -7.70
N ILE A 8 -1.61 18.69 -7.74
CA ILE A 8 -1.37 17.89 -8.96
C ILE A 8 -2.67 17.54 -9.72
N GLY A 9 -3.83 17.96 -9.21
CA GLY A 9 -5.13 17.78 -9.85
C GLY A 9 -5.67 16.35 -9.81
N LEU A 10 -5.44 15.63 -8.71
CA LEU A 10 -5.86 14.23 -8.52
C LEU A 10 -6.82 14.03 -7.34
N THR A 11 -7.43 15.09 -6.80
CA THR A 11 -8.34 15.02 -5.64
C THR A 11 -9.50 14.05 -5.86
N ASP A 12 -10.20 14.14 -6.99
CA ASP A 12 -11.38 13.31 -7.26
C ASP A 12 -11.02 11.82 -7.31
N LEU A 13 -9.87 11.49 -7.92
CA LEU A 13 -9.39 10.12 -8.01
C LEU A 13 -8.95 9.60 -6.64
N PHE A 14 -8.31 10.45 -5.83
CA PHE A 14 -7.95 10.09 -4.45
C PHE A 14 -9.19 9.85 -3.57
N GLU A 15 -10.23 10.66 -3.72
CA GLU A 15 -11.51 10.43 -3.02
C GLU A 15 -12.15 9.10 -3.46
N ALA A 16 -12.09 8.77 -4.75
CA ALA A 16 -12.64 7.54 -5.32
C ALA A 16 -12.00 6.26 -4.73
N CYS A 17 -10.69 6.28 -4.43
CA CYS A 17 -10.00 5.15 -3.80
C CYS A 17 -9.92 5.25 -2.26
N THR A 18 -10.58 6.22 -1.63
CA THR A 18 -10.63 6.37 -0.17
C THR A 18 -12.06 6.44 0.34
N ALA A 19 -12.52 7.60 0.82
CA ALA A 19 -13.82 7.74 1.45
C ALA A 19 -14.98 7.48 0.49
N SER A 20 -14.83 7.67 -0.82
CA SER A 20 -15.91 7.43 -1.79
C SER A 20 -15.90 6.01 -2.39
N SER A 21 -14.91 5.18 -2.04
CA SER A 21 -14.85 3.79 -2.49
C SER A 21 -16.03 2.99 -1.95
N ALA A 22 -16.68 2.20 -2.81
CA ALA A 22 -17.80 1.35 -2.41
C ALA A 22 -17.39 0.32 -1.34
N PHE A 23 -16.17 -0.21 -1.42
CA PHE A 23 -15.64 -1.16 -0.44
C PHE A 23 -15.56 -0.50 0.93
N ILE A 24 -14.94 0.69 0.98
CA ILE A 24 -14.71 1.45 2.21
C ILE A 24 -16.02 1.93 2.83
N GLN A 25 -16.96 2.40 2.02
CA GLN A 25 -18.31 2.80 2.46
C GLN A 25 -19.08 1.62 3.06
N GLN A 26 -19.07 0.45 2.40
CA GLN A 26 -19.74 -0.74 2.92
C GLN A 26 -19.08 -1.26 4.20
N LEU A 27 -17.74 -1.20 4.29
CA LEU A 27 -17.02 -1.56 5.51
C LEU A 27 -17.39 -0.61 6.67
N ALA A 28 -17.37 0.70 6.44
CA ALA A 28 -17.77 1.71 7.44
C ALA A 28 -19.24 1.58 7.89
N ALA A 29 -20.12 1.08 7.02
CA ALA A 29 -21.53 0.82 7.34
C ALA A 29 -21.78 -0.56 8.00
N VAL A 30 -20.75 -1.42 8.08
CA VAL A 30 -20.86 -2.84 8.48
C VAL A 30 -21.83 -3.60 7.57
N GLN A 31 -21.72 -3.35 6.27
CA GLN A 31 -22.54 -3.94 5.20
C GLN A 31 -21.71 -4.73 4.19
N ILE A 32 -20.39 -4.69 4.29
CA ILE A 32 -19.51 -5.43 3.39
C ILE A 32 -19.74 -6.96 3.53
N PRO A 33 -19.91 -7.71 2.43
CA PRO A 33 -19.98 -9.16 2.49
C PRO A 33 -18.71 -9.78 3.07
N ASP A 34 -18.85 -10.86 3.85
CA ASP A 34 -17.70 -11.57 4.40
C ASP A 34 -16.75 -12.09 3.31
N SER A 35 -17.31 -12.52 2.16
CA SER A 35 -16.52 -12.94 1.00
C SER A 35 -15.65 -11.81 0.44
N ALA A 36 -16.19 -10.59 0.34
CA ALA A 36 -15.43 -9.43 -0.14
C ALA A 36 -14.31 -9.03 0.82
N PHE A 37 -14.59 -9.00 2.13
CA PHE A 37 -13.58 -8.71 3.13
C PHE A 37 -12.48 -9.78 3.15
N ASN A 38 -12.87 -11.06 3.03
CA ASN A 38 -11.92 -12.18 2.99
C ASN A 38 -11.06 -12.16 1.72
N GLU A 39 -11.64 -11.76 0.58
CA GLU A 39 -10.90 -11.60 -0.66
C GLU A 39 -9.89 -10.47 -0.55
N TRP A 40 -10.31 -9.29 -0.07
CA TRP A 40 -9.39 -8.18 0.22
C TRP A 40 -8.25 -8.64 1.13
N LEU A 41 -8.55 -9.27 2.27
CA LEU A 41 -7.55 -9.78 3.21
C LEU A 41 -6.57 -10.75 2.55
N PHE A 42 -7.06 -11.65 1.68
CA PHE A 42 -6.23 -12.62 0.97
C PHE A 42 -5.32 -11.94 -0.07
N GLN A 43 -5.87 -11.01 -0.86
CA GLN A 43 -5.11 -10.32 -1.89
C GLN A 43 -4.10 -9.34 -1.28
N ASP A 44 -4.49 -8.62 -0.24
CA ASP A 44 -3.63 -7.63 0.40
C ASP A 44 -2.44 -8.28 1.11
N PHE A 45 -2.64 -9.48 1.66
CA PHE A 45 -1.54 -10.31 2.15
C PHE A 45 -0.50 -10.64 1.06
N ILE A 46 -0.93 -10.93 -0.18
CA ILE A 46 -0.02 -11.15 -1.32
C ILE A 46 0.65 -9.83 -1.72
N PHE A 47 -0.12 -8.74 -1.74
CA PHE A 47 0.36 -7.40 -2.08
C PHE A 47 1.52 -6.97 -1.19
N VAL A 48 1.39 -7.15 0.14
CA VAL A 48 2.43 -6.82 1.12
C VAL A 48 3.77 -7.47 0.77
N ARG A 49 3.78 -8.66 0.15
CA ARG A 49 5.02 -9.30 -0.29
C ARG A 49 5.71 -8.57 -1.43
N ALA A 50 4.97 -8.13 -2.44
CA ALA A 50 5.52 -7.32 -3.53
C ALA A 50 5.91 -5.92 -3.04
N PHE A 51 5.09 -5.35 -2.15
CA PHE A 51 5.34 -4.07 -1.51
C PHE A 51 6.64 -4.06 -0.70
N ALA A 52 6.94 -5.11 0.06
CA ALA A 52 8.21 -5.24 0.79
C ALA A 52 9.44 -5.12 -0.13
N HIS A 53 9.40 -5.80 -1.28
CA HIS A 53 10.49 -5.73 -2.26
C HIS A 53 10.63 -4.31 -2.85
N PHE A 54 9.50 -3.68 -3.17
CA PHE A 54 9.46 -2.29 -3.62
C PHE A 54 9.94 -1.30 -2.56
N LEU A 55 9.61 -1.49 -1.28
CA LEU A 55 10.08 -0.64 -0.20
C LEU A 55 11.60 -0.76 -0.02
N ALA A 56 12.16 -1.97 -0.07
CA ALA A 56 13.62 -2.16 -0.06
C ALA A 56 14.29 -1.42 -1.23
N SER A 57 13.70 -1.54 -2.43
CA SER A 57 14.12 -0.81 -3.65
C SER A 57 14.07 0.71 -3.45
N THR A 58 13.03 1.24 -2.80
CA THR A 58 12.89 2.66 -2.47
C THR A 58 13.95 3.11 -1.47
N ILE A 59 14.17 2.36 -0.39
CA ILE A 59 15.21 2.64 0.61
C ILE A 59 16.58 2.75 -0.05
N SER A 60 16.92 1.85 -0.97
CA SER A 60 18.21 1.85 -1.66
C SER A 60 18.41 3.03 -2.61
N SER A 61 17.31 3.65 -3.06
CA SER A 61 17.32 4.77 -4.00
C SER A 61 17.38 6.14 -3.33
N VAL A 62 17.28 6.22 -1.99
CA VAL A 62 17.34 7.50 -1.26
C VAL A 62 18.65 8.22 -1.60
N PRO A 63 18.60 9.45 -2.17
CA PRO A 63 19.78 10.18 -2.55
C PRO A 63 20.64 10.50 -1.32
N ASN A 64 21.95 10.51 -1.51
CA ASN A 64 22.88 11.09 -0.53
C ASN A 64 22.82 12.63 -0.59
N ASP A 65 21.65 13.20 -0.29
CA ASP A 65 21.36 14.63 -0.20
C ASP A 65 20.84 14.93 1.20
N GLN A 66 21.37 15.98 1.84
CA GLN A 66 20.99 16.42 3.18
C GLN A 66 19.48 16.68 3.30
N LYS A 67 18.81 17.08 2.21
CA LYS A 67 17.36 17.33 2.20
C LYS A 67 16.54 16.07 2.48
N PHE A 68 17.06 14.87 2.17
CA PHE A 68 16.38 13.59 2.40
C PHE A 68 16.99 12.79 3.56
N ALA A 69 17.90 13.39 4.34
CA ALA A 69 18.59 12.70 5.44
C ALA A 69 17.63 12.15 6.52
N PHE A 70 16.46 12.77 6.69
CA PHE A 70 15.43 12.32 7.64
C PHE A 70 14.70 11.04 7.23
N LEU A 71 14.79 10.67 5.94
CA LEU A 71 13.93 9.65 5.35
C LEU A 71 14.46 8.24 5.57
N SER A 72 15.79 8.07 5.59
CA SER A 72 16.42 6.74 5.62
C SER A 72 15.99 5.88 6.81
N ASP A 73 16.01 6.45 8.01
CA ASP A 73 15.61 5.74 9.24
C ASP A 73 14.11 5.47 9.26
N THR A 74 13.31 6.41 8.75
CA THR A 74 11.86 6.28 8.65
C THR A 74 11.46 5.12 7.74
N LEU A 75 12.05 5.04 6.54
CA LEU A 75 11.77 3.96 5.59
C LEU A 75 12.22 2.60 6.11
N ARG A 76 13.38 2.54 6.77
CA ARG A 76 13.86 1.31 7.41
C ARG A 76 12.91 0.83 8.50
N GLY A 77 12.44 1.74 9.35
CA GLY A 77 11.42 1.43 10.36
C GLY A 77 10.13 0.89 9.74
N GLY A 78 9.69 1.46 8.63
CA GLY A 78 8.56 0.94 7.85
C GLY A 78 8.80 -0.49 7.34
N PHE A 79 10.00 -0.80 6.86
CA PHE A 79 10.34 -2.16 6.42
C PHE A 79 10.39 -3.15 7.58
N ASP A 80 10.94 -2.74 8.73
CA ASP A 80 11.11 -3.60 9.91
C ASP A 80 9.76 -4.05 10.51
N VAL A 81 8.70 -3.23 10.39
CA VAL A 81 7.36 -3.58 10.89
C VAL A 81 6.58 -4.53 9.98
N LEU A 82 6.97 -4.71 8.72
CA LEU A 82 6.23 -5.58 7.78
C LEU A 82 6.15 -7.02 8.26
N THR A 83 7.16 -7.51 9.00
CA THR A 83 7.10 -8.88 9.57
C THR A 83 5.97 -9.01 10.59
N GLU A 84 5.76 -7.97 11.40
CA GLU A 84 4.66 -7.93 12.37
C GLU A 84 3.31 -7.76 11.65
N GLU A 85 3.27 -6.95 10.60
CA GLU A 85 2.09 -6.83 9.74
C GLU A 85 1.66 -8.20 9.19
N MET A 86 2.59 -8.96 8.60
CA MET A 86 2.32 -10.32 8.11
C MET A 86 1.82 -11.26 9.21
N ARG A 87 2.30 -11.10 10.45
CA ARG A 87 1.81 -11.86 11.61
C ARG A 87 0.36 -11.51 11.90
N ILE A 88 0.00 -10.22 11.88
CA ILE A 88 -1.35 -9.72 12.10
C ILE A 88 -2.29 -10.22 11.00
N PHE A 89 -1.90 -10.16 9.72
CA PHE A 89 -2.67 -10.74 8.62
C PHE A 89 -2.99 -12.22 8.86
N LYS A 90 -1.99 -13.02 9.24
CA LYS A 90 -2.17 -14.46 9.53
C LYS A 90 -3.12 -14.71 10.69
N GLU A 91 -3.02 -13.92 11.76
CA GLU A 91 -3.93 -13.99 12.91
C GLU A 91 -5.37 -13.67 12.49
N LYS A 92 -5.58 -12.57 11.77
CA LYS A 92 -6.92 -12.14 11.32
C LYS A 92 -7.53 -13.08 10.30
N ALA A 93 -6.73 -13.64 9.40
CA ALA A 93 -7.20 -14.67 8.49
C ALA A 93 -7.60 -15.95 9.23
N GLY A 94 -6.83 -16.35 10.25
CA GLY A 94 -7.14 -17.47 11.13
C GLY A 94 -8.47 -17.31 11.86
N ASP A 95 -8.72 -16.15 12.47
CA ASP A 95 -9.99 -15.80 13.14
C ASP A 95 -11.20 -15.94 12.21
N ARG A 96 -10.99 -15.71 10.91
CA ARG A 96 -12.02 -15.73 9.87
C ARG A 96 -12.07 -17.04 9.07
N GLY A 97 -11.23 -18.02 9.41
CA GLY A 97 -11.14 -19.29 8.68
C GLY A 97 -10.61 -19.15 7.24
N VAL A 98 -9.92 -18.06 6.93
CA VAL A 98 -9.30 -17.82 5.62
C VAL A 98 -7.92 -18.47 5.59
N ALA A 99 -7.73 -19.43 4.69
CA ALA A 99 -6.43 -20.05 4.46
C ALA A 99 -5.60 -19.15 3.52
N LEU A 100 -4.65 -18.40 4.10
CA LEU A 100 -3.68 -17.61 3.34
C LEU A 100 -2.67 -18.52 2.62
N PRO A 101 -2.14 -18.10 1.47
CA PRO A 101 -1.09 -18.84 0.79
C PRO A 101 0.22 -18.78 1.59
N GLU A 102 1.12 -19.72 1.34
CA GLU A 102 2.50 -19.57 1.79
C GLU A 102 3.22 -18.61 0.84
N LEU A 103 3.76 -17.52 1.38
CA LEU A 103 4.54 -16.55 0.61
C LEU A 103 6.04 -16.76 0.83
N PRO A 104 6.89 -16.43 -0.16
CA PRO A 104 8.32 -16.32 0.06
C PRO A 104 8.59 -15.37 1.23
N PRO A 105 9.43 -15.75 2.21
CA PRO A 105 9.70 -14.87 3.35
C PRO A 105 10.37 -13.57 2.88
N PHE A 106 10.28 -12.54 3.72
CA PHE A 106 11.16 -11.38 3.58
C PHE A 106 12.60 -11.81 3.82
N SER A 107 13.51 -11.18 3.09
CA SER A 107 14.94 -11.44 3.28
C SER A 107 15.41 -10.89 4.62
N ALA A 108 16.42 -11.53 5.20
CA ALA A 108 16.98 -11.16 6.51
C ALA A 108 17.71 -9.79 6.51
N SER A 109 17.97 -9.21 5.33
CA SER A 109 18.53 -7.87 5.19
C SER A 109 18.01 -7.19 3.92
N LEU A 110 18.12 -5.86 3.88
CA LEU A 110 17.75 -5.08 2.69
C LEU A 110 18.58 -5.47 1.47
N GLU A 111 19.88 -5.73 1.64
CA GLU A 111 20.77 -6.14 0.54
C GLU A 111 20.33 -7.48 -0.07
N ALA A 112 19.91 -8.42 0.78
CA ALA A 112 19.38 -9.69 0.31
C ALA A 112 18.01 -9.51 -0.38
N GLU A 113 17.14 -8.63 0.12
CA GLU A 113 15.86 -8.33 -0.52
C GLU A 113 16.03 -7.68 -1.89
N LEU A 114 17.00 -6.77 -2.03
CA LEU A 114 17.35 -6.12 -3.29
C LEU A 114 17.98 -7.08 -4.31
N ALA A 115 18.60 -8.17 -3.86
CA ALA A 115 19.16 -9.18 -4.74
C ALA A 115 18.07 -10.07 -5.38
N VAL A 116 16.87 -10.11 -4.80
CA VAL A 116 15.71 -10.78 -5.39
C VAL A 116 15.35 -10.07 -6.69
N ASP A 117 15.13 -10.85 -7.76
CA ASP A 117 14.57 -10.30 -8.99
C ASP A 117 13.05 -10.21 -8.86
N GLY A 118 12.50 -8.99 -8.85
CA GLY A 118 11.05 -8.77 -8.72
C GLY A 118 10.21 -9.49 -9.78
N ALA A 119 10.71 -9.65 -11.01
CA ALA A 119 10.00 -10.41 -12.04
C ALA A 119 10.00 -11.92 -11.73
N HIS A 120 11.10 -12.43 -11.19
CA HIS A 120 11.18 -13.82 -10.72
C HIS A 120 10.27 -14.05 -9.50
N LEU A 121 10.25 -13.12 -8.55
CA LEU A 121 9.34 -13.15 -7.40
C LEU A 121 7.88 -13.26 -7.85
N LEU A 122 7.44 -12.39 -8.76
CA LEU A 122 6.05 -12.42 -9.26
C LEU A 122 5.75 -13.66 -10.09
N ALA A 123 6.70 -14.17 -10.88
CA ALA A 123 6.51 -15.42 -11.60
C ALA A 123 6.23 -16.59 -10.63
N GLY A 124 6.95 -16.64 -9.50
CA GLY A 124 6.68 -17.61 -8.43
C GLY A 124 5.29 -17.44 -7.82
N LEU A 125 4.91 -16.22 -7.44
CA LEU A 125 3.58 -15.95 -6.87
C LEU A 125 2.45 -16.36 -7.83
N ARG A 126 2.56 -16.04 -9.12
CA ARG A 126 1.59 -16.43 -10.17
C ARG A 126 1.48 -17.94 -10.34
N GLN A 127 2.59 -18.65 -10.21
CA GLN A 127 2.62 -20.10 -10.36
C GLN A 127 2.03 -20.80 -9.13
N ASP A 128 2.39 -20.33 -7.94
CA ASP A 128 2.15 -21.05 -6.69
C ASP A 128 0.82 -20.66 -6.01
N ILE A 129 0.21 -19.54 -6.41
CA ILE A 129 -1.02 -19.01 -5.81
C ILE A 129 -2.14 -19.00 -6.87
N PRO A 130 -2.98 -20.04 -6.93
CA PRO A 130 -4.05 -20.15 -7.93
C PRO A 130 -5.08 -19.00 -7.88
N LYS A 131 -5.21 -18.34 -6.73
CA LYS A 131 -6.12 -17.20 -6.51
C LYS A 131 -5.44 -15.84 -6.63
N PHE A 132 -4.26 -15.72 -7.24
CA PHE A 132 -3.66 -14.40 -7.44
C PHE A 132 -4.50 -13.60 -8.46
N SER A 133 -5.21 -12.57 -8.00
CA SER A 133 -6.18 -11.87 -8.84
C SER A 133 -5.49 -10.98 -9.87
N GLN A 134 -6.19 -10.66 -10.97
CA GLN A 134 -5.64 -9.80 -12.02
C GLN A 134 -5.37 -8.37 -11.51
N PHE A 135 -6.24 -7.81 -10.67
CA PHE A 135 -6.06 -6.47 -10.12
C PHE A 135 -4.83 -6.41 -9.20
N ASN A 136 -4.62 -7.47 -8.40
CA ASN A 136 -3.48 -7.55 -7.51
C ASN A 136 -2.19 -7.83 -8.28
N ASP A 137 -2.23 -8.68 -9.31
CA ASP A 137 -1.09 -8.93 -10.19
C ASP A 137 -0.64 -7.66 -10.91
N ALA A 138 -1.58 -6.85 -11.41
CA ALA A 138 -1.27 -5.57 -12.03
C ALA A 138 -0.56 -4.62 -11.05
N TYR A 139 -1.04 -4.55 -9.80
CA TYR A 139 -0.43 -3.69 -8.79
C TYR A 139 0.95 -4.20 -8.36
N CYS A 140 1.06 -5.48 -8.04
CA CYS A 140 2.32 -6.11 -7.69
C CYS A 140 3.38 -5.99 -8.81
N THR A 141 2.97 -6.09 -10.08
CA THR A 141 3.85 -5.86 -11.24
C THR A 141 4.39 -4.44 -11.26
N PHE A 142 3.51 -3.45 -11.10
CA PHE A 142 3.91 -2.06 -11.08
C PHE A 142 4.96 -1.78 -9.99
N LEU A 143 4.74 -2.30 -8.78
CA LEU A 143 5.66 -2.09 -7.66
C LEU A 143 6.98 -2.87 -7.80
N ALA A 144 6.92 -4.19 -8.01
CA ALA A 144 8.09 -5.05 -7.92
C ALA A 144 8.91 -5.12 -9.23
N VAL A 145 8.31 -4.78 -10.38
CA VAL A 145 8.97 -4.86 -11.69
C VAL A 145 9.20 -3.47 -12.26
N ASP A 146 8.13 -2.70 -12.48
CA ASP A 146 8.24 -1.42 -13.18
C ASP A 146 8.98 -0.38 -12.31
N LEU A 147 8.83 -0.46 -10.98
CA LEU A 147 9.54 0.37 -10.01
C LEU A 147 10.59 -0.38 -9.17
N GLY A 148 10.83 -1.65 -9.51
CA GLY A 148 11.73 -2.54 -8.76
C GLY A 148 13.21 -2.15 -8.85
N ALA A 149 14.07 -2.84 -8.10
CA ALA A 149 15.48 -2.48 -7.95
C ALA A 149 16.28 -2.47 -9.27
N LYS A 150 15.81 -3.21 -10.29
CA LYS A 150 16.44 -3.31 -11.61
C LYS A 150 15.82 -2.39 -12.67
N SER A 151 14.79 -1.61 -12.32
CA SER A 151 14.15 -0.71 -13.27
C SER A 151 14.91 0.62 -13.40
N SER A 152 14.54 1.41 -14.41
CA SER A 152 15.08 2.76 -14.61
C SER A 152 14.31 3.83 -13.84
N SER A 153 13.40 3.46 -12.92
CA SER A 153 12.62 4.43 -12.16
C SER A 153 13.48 5.23 -11.20
N THR A 154 13.12 6.49 -11.03
CA THR A 154 13.83 7.44 -10.17
C THR A 154 13.40 7.31 -8.70
N PHE A 155 14.21 7.86 -7.79
CA PHE A 155 13.82 8.03 -6.40
C PHE A 155 12.52 8.83 -6.26
N ALA A 156 12.36 9.91 -7.06
CA ALA A 156 11.18 10.76 -7.06
C ALA A 156 9.88 9.98 -7.35
N GLU A 157 9.91 9.10 -8.35
CA GLU A 157 8.79 8.19 -8.65
C GLU A 157 8.50 7.24 -7.49
N ARG A 158 9.54 6.58 -6.97
CA ARG A 158 9.41 5.57 -5.93
C ARG A 158 8.84 6.14 -4.64
N ILE A 159 9.36 7.28 -4.18
CA ILE A 159 8.87 7.90 -2.94
C ILE A 159 7.43 8.41 -3.08
N ALA A 160 7.06 8.90 -4.27
CA ALA A 160 5.69 9.33 -4.55
C ALA A 160 4.71 8.17 -4.59
N VAL A 161 5.11 7.04 -5.20
CA VAL A 161 4.29 5.82 -5.25
C VAL A 161 4.14 5.20 -3.86
N LEU A 162 5.23 5.15 -3.09
CA LEU A 162 5.19 4.68 -1.70
C LEU A 162 4.24 5.53 -0.86
N TRP A 163 4.38 6.86 -0.92
CA TRP A 163 3.49 7.78 -0.23
C TRP A 163 2.03 7.59 -0.64
N ALA A 164 1.75 7.47 -1.95
CA ALA A 164 0.40 7.34 -2.48
C ALA A 164 -0.30 6.07 -2.00
N ALA A 165 0.39 4.93 -1.97
CA ALA A 165 -0.17 3.67 -1.47
C ALA A 165 -0.52 3.79 0.03
N GLU A 166 0.40 4.34 0.82
CA GLU A 166 0.24 4.41 2.28
C GLU A 166 -0.81 5.45 2.71
N ILE A 167 -0.89 6.61 2.03
CA ILE A 167 -1.89 7.64 2.34
C ILE A 167 -3.31 7.21 1.98
N VAL A 168 -3.49 6.36 0.96
CA VAL A 168 -4.79 5.77 0.63
C VAL A 168 -5.27 4.90 1.78
N TYR A 169 -4.44 3.97 2.27
CA TYR A 169 -4.76 3.11 3.41
C TYR A 169 -5.03 3.91 4.69
N LEU A 170 -4.14 4.86 5.05
CA LEU A 170 -4.34 5.73 6.22
C LEU A 170 -5.70 6.46 6.17
N THR A 171 -6.01 7.07 5.02
CA THR A 171 -7.20 7.89 4.87
C THR A 171 -8.47 7.04 4.85
N ALA A 172 -8.45 5.93 4.11
CA ALA A 172 -9.57 5.01 4.01
C ALA A 172 -9.94 4.41 5.39
N PHE A 173 -8.96 3.92 6.14
CA PHE A 173 -9.25 3.30 7.43
C PHE A 173 -9.52 4.30 8.55
N LYS A 174 -8.98 5.52 8.48
CA LYS A 174 -9.45 6.62 9.35
C LYS A 174 -10.92 6.93 9.12
N PHE A 175 -11.36 6.97 7.86
CA PHE A 175 -12.77 7.17 7.54
C PHE A 175 -13.63 6.05 8.14
N VAL A 176 -13.24 4.78 7.96
CA VAL A 176 -13.94 3.63 8.58
C VAL A 176 -14.02 3.76 10.09
N LEU A 177 -12.90 4.04 10.76
CA LEU A 177 -12.84 4.16 12.21
C LEU A 177 -13.62 5.37 12.74
N SER A 178 -13.83 6.41 11.93
CA SER A 178 -14.65 7.56 12.30
C SER A 178 -16.17 7.31 12.22
N SER A 179 -16.60 6.22 11.59
CA SER A 179 -18.01 5.86 11.46
C SER A 179 -18.59 5.40 12.80
N GLU A 180 -19.61 6.10 13.30
CA GLU A 180 -20.37 5.69 14.49
C GLU A 180 -20.96 4.29 14.35
N LYS A 181 -21.43 3.95 13.13
CA LYS A 181 -22.01 2.64 12.83
C LYS A 181 -20.96 1.52 12.92
N PHE A 182 -19.75 1.77 12.40
CA PHE A 182 -18.64 0.83 12.52
C PHE A 182 -18.24 0.65 13.99
N GLN A 183 -18.13 1.75 14.74
CA GLN A 183 -17.78 1.70 16.16
C GLN A 183 -18.81 0.93 17.00
N ALA A 184 -20.10 1.09 16.69
CA ALA A 184 -21.17 0.40 17.40
C ALA A 184 -21.22 -1.11 17.10
N ASP A 185 -21.08 -1.48 15.81
CA ASP A 185 -21.52 -2.81 15.36
C ASP A 185 -20.40 -3.72 14.84
N ALA A 186 -19.22 -3.19 14.51
CA ALA A 186 -18.10 -4.02 14.09
C ALA A 186 -17.53 -4.83 15.27
N GLY A 187 -17.09 -6.06 15.00
CA GLY A 187 -16.40 -6.87 16.00
C GLY A 187 -15.00 -6.33 16.33
N GLU A 188 -14.56 -6.52 17.57
CA GLU A 188 -13.25 -6.03 18.07
C GLU A 188 -12.06 -6.53 17.23
N SER A 189 -12.13 -7.76 16.69
CA SER A 189 -11.04 -8.27 15.83
C SER A 189 -10.91 -7.47 14.53
N VAL A 190 -12.03 -7.02 13.93
CA VAL A 190 -12.02 -6.19 12.71
C VAL A 190 -11.59 -4.77 13.04
N LYS A 191 -12.11 -4.18 14.13
CA LYS A 191 -11.69 -2.85 14.60
C LYS A 191 -10.18 -2.77 14.80
N GLY A 192 -9.62 -3.71 15.59
CA GLY A 192 -8.19 -3.76 15.87
C GLY A 192 -7.34 -4.00 14.61
N PHE A 193 -7.90 -4.62 13.57
CA PHE A 193 -7.20 -4.73 12.29
C PHE A 193 -7.16 -3.40 11.54
N MET A 194 -8.28 -2.67 11.48
CA MET A 194 -8.31 -1.34 10.85
C MET A 194 -7.45 -0.32 11.60
N GLU A 195 -7.30 -0.48 12.92
CA GLU A 195 -6.44 0.35 13.76
C GLU A 195 -4.95 0.28 13.37
N TRP A 196 -4.50 -0.81 12.72
CA TRP A 196 -3.11 -0.93 12.25
C TRP A 196 -2.70 0.24 11.34
N TRP A 197 -3.60 0.62 10.43
CA TRP A 197 -3.40 1.73 9.50
C TRP A 197 -4.15 3.00 9.94
N GLY A 198 -5.41 2.91 10.37
CA GLY A 198 -6.24 4.09 10.63
C GLY A 198 -6.13 4.65 12.05
N GLY A 199 -5.63 3.86 13.00
CA GLY A 199 -5.62 4.19 14.44
C GLY A 199 -4.24 4.24 15.09
N ASN A 200 -3.18 3.92 14.34
CA ASN A 200 -1.81 3.82 14.83
C ASN A 200 -1.04 5.14 14.63
N PRO A 201 -0.70 5.88 15.70
CA PRO A 201 0.01 7.16 15.58
C PRO A 201 1.42 7.03 14.95
N ALA A 202 2.04 5.85 15.00
CA ALA A 202 3.32 5.63 14.34
C ALA A 202 3.16 5.59 12.80
N PHE A 203 2.06 5.01 12.31
CA PHE A 203 1.76 4.98 10.88
C PHE A 203 1.37 6.36 10.36
N ASP A 204 0.60 7.13 11.14
CA ASP A 204 0.36 8.56 10.89
C ASP A 204 1.66 9.35 10.67
N ALA A 205 2.61 9.22 11.60
CA ALA A 205 3.89 9.92 11.53
C ALA A 205 4.75 9.44 10.34
N TYR A 206 4.69 8.14 10.03
CA TYR A 206 5.34 7.56 8.87
C TYR A 206 4.83 8.19 7.58
N VAL A 207 3.51 8.18 7.36
CA VAL A 207 2.88 8.74 6.15
C VAL A 207 3.09 10.25 6.04
N GLU A 208 3.05 10.99 7.14
CA GLU A 208 3.36 12.43 7.11
C GLU A 208 4.82 12.68 6.70
N THR A 209 5.76 11.85 7.15
CA THR A 209 7.17 11.95 6.75
C THR A 209 7.34 11.68 5.24
N LEU A 210 6.61 10.71 4.70
CA LEU A 210 6.57 10.46 3.25
C LEU A 210 5.98 11.66 2.48
N SER A 211 4.89 12.24 2.99
CA SER A 211 4.25 13.45 2.44
C SER A 211 5.24 14.62 2.34
N VAL A 212 6.05 14.85 3.38
CA VAL A 212 7.12 15.87 3.35
C VAL A 212 8.13 15.58 2.23
N ALA A 213 8.57 14.33 2.08
CA ALA A 213 9.50 13.96 1.01
C ALA A 213 8.91 14.19 -0.38
N VAL A 214 7.63 13.85 -0.60
CA VAL A 214 6.94 14.09 -1.88
C VAL A 214 6.79 15.58 -2.19
N ARG A 215 6.47 16.42 -1.19
CA ARG A 215 6.42 17.87 -1.37
C ARG A 215 7.79 18.42 -1.80
N LEU A 216 8.86 17.98 -1.16
CA LEU A 216 10.23 18.36 -1.55
C LEU A 216 10.57 17.92 -2.98
N VAL A 217 10.18 16.72 -3.38
CA VAL A 217 10.31 16.25 -4.77
C VAL A 217 9.56 17.18 -5.73
N LEU A 218 8.29 17.47 -5.46
CA LEU A 218 7.47 18.35 -6.30
C LEU A 218 7.96 19.82 -6.35
N GLU A 219 8.68 20.28 -5.33
CA GLU A 219 9.29 21.60 -5.29
C GLU A 219 10.61 21.67 -6.07
N THR A 220 11.37 20.57 -6.10
CA THR A 220 12.76 20.56 -6.60
C THR A 220 12.91 19.90 -7.97
N GLU A 221 11.96 19.07 -8.38
CA GLU A 221 11.99 18.40 -9.68
C GLU A 221 11.82 19.35 -10.86
N THR A 222 12.29 18.88 -12.01
CA THR A 222 11.99 19.51 -13.30
C THR A 222 10.50 19.37 -13.65
N GLU A 223 9.98 20.17 -14.57
CA GLU A 223 8.56 20.04 -14.98
C GLU A 223 8.25 18.65 -15.57
N ASP A 224 9.17 18.09 -16.37
CA ASP A 224 9.04 16.72 -16.87
C ASP A 224 9.07 15.69 -15.73
N GLY A 225 9.93 15.89 -14.73
CA GLY A 225 10.01 15.05 -13.53
C GLY A 225 8.71 15.10 -12.70
N LYS A 226 8.12 16.29 -12.52
CA LYS A 226 6.84 16.45 -11.82
C LYS A 226 5.70 15.74 -12.55
N GLU A 227 5.68 15.79 -13.87
CA GLU A 227 4.68 15.09 -14.67
C GLU A 227 4.83 13.57 -14.55
N ILE A 228 6.07 13.06 -14.51
CA ILE A 228 6.34 11.63 -14.24
C ILE A 228 5.87 11.23 -12.83
N VAL A 229 6.16 12.04 -11.81
CA VAL A 229 5.69 11.83 -10.44
C VAL A 229 4.16 11.81 -10.37
N LYS A 230 3.51 12.79 -11.01
CA LYS A 230 2.05 12.86 -11.08
C LYS A 230 1.46 11.60 -11.69
N ARG A 231 1.95 11.16 -12.85
CA ARG A 231 1.45 9.94 -13.52
C ARG A 231 1.67 8.69 -12.68
N SER A 232 2.76 8.64 -11.92
CA SER A 232 3.05 7.52 -11.03
C SER A 232 2.07 7.48 -9.85
N ILE A 233 1.73 8.65 -9.28
CA ILE A 233 0.67 8.77 -8.26
C ILE A 233 -0.69 8.38 -8.84
N GLU A 234 -1.06 8.95 -10.00
CA GLU A 234 -2.31 8.63 -10.69
C GLU A 234 -2.44 7.12 -10.94
N LYS A 235 -1.37 6.47 -11.37
CA LYS A 235 -1.34 5.01 -11.57
C LYS A 235 -1.60 4.23 -10.28
N VAL A 236 -1.07 4.68 -9.14
CA VAL A 236 -1.39 4.08 -7.83
C VAL A 236 -2.87 4.21 -7.52
N LEU A 237 -3.43 5.41 -7.64
CA LEU A 237 -4.84 5.64 -7.31
C LEU A 237 -5.78 4.81 -8.19
N ASP A 238 -5.48 4.68 -9.49
CA ASP A 238 -6.20 3.79 -10.40
C ASP A 238 -6.10 2.31 -9.99
N LEU A 239 -4.93 1.87 -9.53
CA LEU A 239 -4.73 0.50 -9.06
C LEU A 239 -5.46 0.25 -7.73
N GLU A 240 -5.51 1.24 -6.84
CA GLU A 240 -6.27 1.18 -5.59
C GLU A 240 -7.78 1.10 -5.85
N VAL A 241 -8.32 1.89 -6.79
CA VAL A 241 -9.73 1.73 -7.22
C VAL A 241 -9.99 0.30 -7.71
N GLN A 242 -9.13 -0.22 -8.59
CA GLN A 242 -9.26 -1.59 -9.09
C GLN A 242 -9.12 -2.65 -7.99
N PHE A 243 -8.31 -2.38 -6.97
CA PHE A 243 -8.11 -3.28 -5.84
C PHE A 243 -9.37 -3.37 -4.96
N TRP A 244 -9.96 -2.22 -4.62
CA TRP A 244 -11.22 -2.15 -3.88
C TRP A 244 -12.38 -2.77 -4.65
N ASP A 245 -12.56 -2.37 -5.90
CA ASP A 245 -13.64 -2.87 -6.76
C ASP A 245 -13.48 -4.36 -7.05
N GLY A 246 -12.26 -4.80 -7.35
CA GLY A 246 -11.95 -6.22 -7.58
C GLY A 246 -12.23 -7.08 -6.37
N SER A 247 -11.92 -6.60 -5.15
CA SER A 247 -12.22 -7.30 -3.90
C SER A 247 -13.72 -7.37 -3.62
N LEU A 248 -14.50 -6.36 -4.00
CA LEU A 248 -15.96 -6.40 -3.93
C LEU A 248 -16.57 -7.36 -4.96
N SER A 249 -16.14 -7.31 -6.23
CA SER A 249 -16.75 -8.08 -7.30
C SER A 249 -16.41 -9.57 -7.26
N ALA A 250 -15.25 -9.95 -6.72
CA ALA A 250 -14.88 -11.35 -6.53
C ALA A 250 -15.71 -12.06 -5.44
N ALA A 251 -16.55 -11.31 -4.72
CA ALA A 251 -17.46 -11.80 -3.68
C ALA A 251 -18.82 -12.28 -4.20
N GLU A 252 -19.14 -12.00 -5.48
CA GLU A 252 -20.37 -12.38 -6.20
C GLU A 252 -20.25 -13.77 -6.87
#